data_AF-U1P8E5-F1
#
_entry.id   AF-U1P8E5-F1
#
_cell.length_a   1.000
_cell.length_b   1.000
_cell.length_c   1.000
_cell.angle_alpha   90.00
_cell.angle_beta   90.00
_cell.angle_gamma   90.00
#
_symmetry.space_group_name_H-M   'P 1'
#
loop_
_entity.id
_entity.type
_entity.pdbx_description
1 polymer ?
#
loop_
_entity_poly.entity_id
_entity_poly.type
_entity_poly.pdbx_seq_one_letter_code
_entity_poly.pdbx_strand_id
1 'polypeptide(L)'
;MNDSGTVRRVAVDALVYRTDDTRVATVAGAVVRGRPGVATVVRRHSVRRTPGSLVVGVAALGNGSRHTTTGVGGHGPARSQIRLRSNVSHRATRYPTGGWQVAVETATPDAVAASLDTVGNVSRRDFDDDGVPSVVVGVTDRRVVFVVHSLRLEVVT
;
A
#
# COMPACT_ATOMS: atom_id res chain seq x y z
N MET A 1 7.42 -5.44 -11.50
CA MET A 1 8.49 -6.25 -12.11
C MET A 1 8.06 -6.71 -13.50
N ASN A 2 9.02 -7.08 -14.34
CA ASN A 2 8.80 -7.69 -15.66
C ASN A 2 9.75 -8.91 -15.79
N ASP A 3 9.85 -9.49 -16.98
CA ASP A 3 10.67 -10.68 -17.23
C ASP A 3 12.18 -10.48 -16.94
N SER A 4 12.65 -9.23 -16.94
CA SER A 4 14.03 -8.87 -16.57
C SER A 4 14.22 -8.60 -15.07
N GLY A 5 13.15 -8.71 -14.26
CA GLY A 5 13.18 -8.53 -12.81
C GLY A 5 12.55 -7.23 -12.31
N THR A 6 13.08 -6.70 -11.21
CA THR A 6 12.50 -5.57 -10.49
C THR A 6 12.75 -4.24 -11.23
N VAL A 7 11.71 -3.72 -11.87
CA VAL A 7 11.73 -2.40 -12.52
C VAL A 7 11.58 -1.24 -11.53
N ARG A 8 10.83 -1.43 -10.44
CA ARG A 8 10.59 -0.42 -9.41
C ARG A 8 10.23 -1.09 -8.08
N ARG A 9 10.87 -0.67 -6.99
CA ARG A 9 10.49 -0.97 -5.60
C ARG A 9 10.21 0.35 -4.88
N VAL A 10 9.20 0.38 -4.02
CA VAL A 10 8.85 1.54 -3.18
C VAL A 10 8.52 0.99 -1.80
N ALA A 11 9.16 1.53 -0.76
CA ALA A 11 8.76 1.26 0.61
C ALA A 11 7.45 2.00 0.88
N VAL A 12 6.41 1.24 1.24
CA VAL A 12 5.08 1.76 1.51
C VAL A 12 4.83 1.69 3.02
N ASP A 13 4.84 2.84 3.65
CA ASP A 13 4.58 2.94 5.08
C ASP A 13 3.09 3.06 5.39
N ALA A 14 2.75 2.77 6.64
CA ALA A 14 1.40 2.96 7.16
C ALA A 14 1.34 3.97 8.30
N LEU A 15 0.37 4.89 8.21
CA LEU A 15 -0.05 5.67 9.36
C LEU A 15 -0.95 4.77 10.19
N VAL A 16 -0.54 4.50 11.42
CA VAL A 16 -1.34 3.73 12.37
C VAL A 16 -1.86 4.66 13.47
N TYR A 17 -3.18 4.78 13.54
CA TYR A 17 -3.87 5.36 14.70
C TYR A 17 -4.35 4.23 15.59
N ARG A 18 -4.07 4.34 16.89
CA ARG A 18 -4.50 3.36 17.89
C ARG A 18 -5.11 4.05 19.12
N THR A 19 -6.29 3.58 19.51
CA THR A 19 -6.85 3.70 20.86
C THR A 19 -7.05 2.28 21.44
N ASP A 20 -7.50 2.18 22.69
CA ASP A 20 -7.68 0.88 23.37
C ASP A 20 -8.55 -0.11 22.55
N ASP A 21 -9.60 0.40 21.89
CA ASP A 21 -10.55 -0.41 21.12
C ASP A 21 -10.38 -0.33 19.60
N THR A 22 -9.62 0.63 19.07
CA THR A 22 -9.58 0.89 17.62
C THR A 22 -8.16 1.00 17.09
N ARG A 23 -7.85 0.23 16.04
CA ARG A 23 -6.66 0.42 15.21
C ARG A 23 -7.07 0.69 13.77
N VAL A 24 -6.56 1.79 13.21
CA VAL A 24 -6.70 2.13 11.78
C VAL A 24 -5.30 2.26 11.22
N ALA A 25 -5.01 1.57 10.12
CA ALA A 25 -3.73 1.61 9.43
C ALA A 25 -3.93 1.97 7.94
N THR A 26 -3.05 2.79 7.37
CA THR A 26 -3.04 3.08 5.93
C THR A 26 -1.91 2.34 5.21
N VAL A 27 -2.09 1.09 4.79
CA VAL A 27 -1.02 0.33 4.10
C VAL A 27 -1.08 0.59 2.59
N ALA A 28 -0.03 1.16 1.98
CA ALA A 28 0.09 1.27 0.52
C ALA A 28 -1.10 1.93 -0.21
N GLY A 29 -1.84 2.81 0.47
CA GLY A 29 -3.03 3.49 -0.05
C GLY A 29 -4.35 2.76 0.21
N ALA A 30 -4.29 1.56 0.76
CA ALA A 30 -5.41 0.88 1.37
C ALA A 30 -5.58 1.33 2.83
N VAL A 31 -6.83 1.45 3.27
CA VAL A 31 -7.15 1.70 4.68
C VAL A 31 -7.64 0.39 5.27
N VAL A 32 -6.97 -0.09 6.29
CA VAL A 32 -7.33 -1.31 7.03
C VAL A 32 -7.75 -0.92 8.43
N ARG A 33 -8.89 -1.45 8.89
CA ARG A 33 -9.39 -1.25 10.25
C ARG A 33 -9.41 -2.60 10.96
N GLY A 34 -8.84 -2.67 12.15
CA GLY A 34 -8.86 -3.88 12.99
C GLY A 34 -7.48 -4.32 13.50
N ARG A 35 -7.45 -5.46 14.18
CA ARG A 35 -6.24 -6.06 14.77
C ARG A 35 -5.62 -7.09 13.80
N PRO A 36 -4.33 -7.44 13.91
CA PRO A 36 -3.75 -8.55 13.15
C PRO A 36 -4.62 -9.82 13.28
N GLY A 37 -4.92 -10.48 12.16
CA GLY A 37 -5.82 -11.65 12.11
C GLY A 37 -7.32 -11.32 12.03
N VAL A 38 -7.75 -10.08 12.31
CA VAL A 38 -9.17 -9.64 12.29
C VAL A 38 -9.28 -8.22 11.71
N ALA A 39 -8.66 -7.98 10.56
CA ALA A 39 -8.67 -6.67 9.90
C ALA A 39 -9.56 -6.67 8.66
N THR A 40 -10.31 -5.58 8.46
CA THR A 40 -11.12 -5.35 7.27
C THR A 40 -10.53 -4.22 6.44
N VAL A 41 -10.44 -4.44 5.13
CA VAL A 41 -10.04 -3.40 4.16
C VAL A 41 -11.23 -2.46 3.94
N VAL A 42 -11.10 -1.21 4.37
CA VAL A 42 -12.11 -0.15 4.22
C VAL A 42 -11.90 0.64 2.93
N ARG A 43 -10.67 0.71 2.43
CA ARG A 43 -10.33 1.26 1.11
C ARG A 43 -9.34 0.32 0.42
N ARG A 44 -9.65 -0.12 -0.80
CA ARG A 44 -8.82 -1.08 -1.54
C ARG A 44 -7.50 -0.45 -1.98
N HIS A 45 -6.49 -1.30 -2.17
CA HIS A 45 -5.22 -0.95 -2.80
C HIS A 45 -5.50 -0.37 -4.19
N SER A 46 -4.75 0.65 -4.60
CA SER A 46 -4.98 1.32 -5.89
C SER A 46 -4.32 0.57 -7.04
N VAL A 47 -4.51 -0.75 -7.13
CA VAL A 47 -4.12 -1.56 -8.27
C VAL A 47 -5.38 -1.86 -9.08
N ARG A 48 -5.46 -1.31 -10.30
CA ARG A 48 -6.67 -1.43 -11.11
C ARG A 48 -6.34 -1.61 -12.59
N ARG A 49 -7.03 -2.57 -13.22
CA ARG A 49 -7.07 -2.68 -14.68
C ARG A 49 -8.00 -1.64 -15.28
N THR A 50 -7.53 -1.00 -16.34
CA THR A 50 -8.27 -0.09 -17.21
C THR A 50 -8.09 -0.58 -18.67
N PRO A 51 -8.90 -0.10 -19.63
CA PRO A 51 -8.64 -0.38 -21.04
C PRO A 51 -7.20 0.01 -21.42
N GLY A 52 -6.41 -0.98 -21.85
CA GLY A 52 -5.01 -0.80 -22.28
C GLY A 52 -3.97 -0.49 -21.19
N SER A 53 -4.36 -0.28 -19.92
CA SER A 53 -3.41 0.08 -18.85
C SER A 53 -3.69 -0.62 -17.52
N LEU A 54 -2.63 -0.88 -16.78
CA LEU A 54 -2.64 -1.18 -15.35
C LEU A 54 -2.23 0.09 -14.59
N VAL A 55 -3.11 0.59 -13.73
CA VAL A 55 -2.79 1.69 -12.82
C VAL A 55 -2.39 1.10 -11.48
N VAL A 56 -1.22 1.49 -10.98
CA VAL A 56 -0.67 1.07 -9.70
C VAL A 56 -0.39 2.32 -8.88
N GLY A 57 -1.26 2.62 -7.93
CA GLY A 57 -1.12 3.71 -6.97
C GLY A 57 -0.62 3.18 -5.63
N VAL A 58 0.41 3.82 -5.09
CA VAL A 58 0.96 3.51 -3.77
C VAL A 58 1.09 4.78 -2.93
N ALA A 59 0.72 4.68 -1.66
CA ALA A 59 0.96 5.73 -0.66
C ALA A 59 2.24 5.41 0.11
N ALA A 60 3.14 6.38 0.21
CA ALA A 60 4.36 6.30 1.00
C ALA A 60 4.41 7.49 1.98
N LEU A 61 4.68 7.23 3.25
CA LEU A 61 5.01 8.30 4.21
C LEU A 61 6.47 8.72 4.00
N GLY A 62 6.73 10.03 4.06
CA GLY A 62 8.07 10.56 3.81
C GLY A 62 8.52 10.42 2.35
N ASN A 63 9.79 10.07 2.12
CA ASN A 63 10.42 10.05 0.80
C ASN A 63 10.38 8.68 0.09
N GLY A 64 9.66 7.68 0.64
CA GLY A 64 9.47 6.36 0.04
C GLY A 64 10.74 5.53 -0.19
N SER A 65 11.88 5.98 0.36
CA SER A 65 13.21 5.38 0.17
C SER A 65 13.63 4.47 1.33
N ARG A 66 12.95 4.56 2.48
CA ARG A 66 13.14 3.71 3.67
C ARG A 66 11.79 3.49 4.35
N HIS A 67 11.63 2.33 4.99
CA HIS A 67 10.47 2.03 5.83
C HIS A 67 10.49 2.95 7.06
N THR A 68 9.54 3.87 7.14
CA THR A 68 9.33 4.81 8.24
C THR A 68 7.92 4.63 8.81
N THR A 69 7.80 3.83 9.87
CA THR A 69 6.54 3.79 10.63
C THR A 69 6.39 5.08 11.42
N THR A 70 5.49 5.96 10.97
CA THR A 70 5.10 7.16 11.73
C THR A 70 3.80 6.86 12.46
N GLY A 71 3.89 6.70 13.79
CA GLY A 71 2.74 6.46 14.65
C GLY A 71 2.34 7.73 15.40
N VAL A 72 1.04 7.99 15.52
CA VAL A 72 0.51 9.01 16.43
C VAL A 72 -0.38 8.31 17.44
N GLY A 73 0.03 8.32 18.70
CA GLY A 73 -0.72 7.79 19.83
C GLY A 73 -1.24 8.93 20.71
N GLY A 74 -2.47 8.83 21.19
CA GLY A 74 -3.04 9.72 22.20
C GLY A 74 -3.41 8.93 23.44
N HIS A 75 -3.18 9.49 24.62
CA HIS A 75 -3.71 8.99 25.90
C HIS A 75 -4.51 10.12 26.55
N GLY A 76 -5.73 9.83 27.00
CA GLY A 76 -6.64 10.81 27.62
C GLY A 76 -8.11 10.42 27.47
N PRO A 77 -9.03 11.08 28.19
CA PRO A 77 -10.47 10.80 28.06
C PRO A 77 -10.88 10.91 26.59
N ALA A 78 -11.93 10.18 26.19
CA ALA A 78 -12.39 9.89 24.81
C ALA A 78 -12.62 11.08 23.84
N ARG A 79 -12.14 12.28 24.16
CA ARG A 79 -12.33 13.56 23.48
C ARG A 79 -11.04 14.26 23.06
N SER A 80 -9.85 13.67 23.23
CA SER A 80 -8.60 14.25 22.70
C SER A 80 -8.60 14.22 21.17
N GLN A 81 -9.08 15.29 20.55
CA GLN A 81 -9.03 15.48 19.10
C GLN A 81 -7.58 15.80 18.69
N ILE A 82 -6.90 14.83 18.08
CA ILE A 82 -5.59 15.09 17.47
C ILE A 82 -5.83 15.58 16.05
N ARG A 83 -5.44 16.83 15.75
CA ARG A 83 -5.45 17.33 14.38
C ARG A 83 -4.20 16.87 13.66
N LEU A 84 -4.43 16.19 12.54
CA LEU A 84 -3.38 15.79 11.61
C LEU A 84 -3.50 16.64 10.36
N ARG A 85 -2.39 17.26 9.96
CA ARG A 85 -2.27 17.92 8.66
C ARG A 85 -1.40 17.05 7.76
N SER A 86 -1.85 16.80 6.54
CA SER A 86 -1.03 16.13 5.54
C SER A 86 -0.87 17.00 4.31
N ASN A 87 0.35 17.04 3.78
CA ASN A 87 0.64 17.55 2.45
C ASN A 87 1.03 16.37 1.56
N VAL A 88 0.41 16.25 0.39
CA VAL A 88 0.57 15.11 -0.51
C VAL A 88 1.12 15.59 -1.85
N SER A 89 2.26 15.03 -2.25
CA SER A 89 2.77 15.19 -3.61
C SER A 89 2.55 13.91 -4.41
N HIS A 90 2.44 14.06 -5.73
CA HIS A 90 2.13 12.98 -6.65
C HIS A 90 3.21 12.87 -7.70
N ARG A 91 3.72 11.65 -7.94
CA ARG A 91 4.63 11.37 -9.06
C ARG A 91 4.14 10.17 -9.85
N ALA A 92 3.79 10.41 -11.11
CA ALA A 92 3.41 9.37 -12.05
C ALA A 92 4.59 9.00 -12.97
N THR A 93 4.84 7.70 -13.13
CA THR A 93 5.78 7.15 -14.12
C THR A 93 5.02 6.22 -15.04
N ARG A 94 5.30 6.29 -16.34
CA ARG A 94 4.67 5.46 -17.36
C ARG A 94 5.68 4.44 -17.87
N TYR A 95 5.27 3.19 -17.95
CA TYR A 95 6.04 2.10 -18.55
C TYR A 95 5.33 1.59 -19.80
N PRO A 96 6.08 1.09 -20.80
CA PRO A 96 5.52 0.65 -22.07
C PRO A 96 4.59 -0.57 -21.91
N THR A 97 3.87 -0.90 -22.97
CA THR A 97 3.07 -2.11 -23.06
C THR A 97 3.96 -3.35 -22.90
N GLY A 98 3.54 -4.31 -22.08
CA GLY A 98 4.27 -5.57 -21.92
C GLY A 98 3.64 -6.50 -20.89
N GLY A 99 4.40 -7.53 -20.51
CA GLY A 99 4.12 -8.40 -19.38
C GLY A 99 4.62 -7.75 -18.08
N TRP A 100 3.71 -7.62 -17.11
CA TRP A 100 4.00 -6.96 -15.84
C TRP A 100 3.46 -7.78 -14.68
N GLN A 101 4.20 -7.76 -13.58
CA GLN A 101 3.75 -8.30 -12.30
C GLN A 101 3.87 -7.23 -11.22
N VAL A 102 2.89 -7.21 -10.32
CA VAL A 102 2.89 -6.38 -9.11
C VAL A 102 2.97 -7.31 -7.92
N ALA A 103 4.02 -7.13 -7.10
CA ALA A 103 4.22 -7.84 -5.85
C ALA A 103 3.97 -6.87 -4.68
N VAL A 104 3.13 -7.29 -3.73
CA VAL A 104 2.83 -6.53 -2.50
C VAL A 104 3.19 -7.41 -1.30
N GLU A 105 4.32 -7.09 -0.68
CA GLU A 105 4.84 -7.70 0.55
C GLU A 105 4.01 -7.28 1.75
N THR A 106 3.50 -8.24 2.52
CA THR A 106 2.63 -7.92 3.65
C THR A 106 2.52 -9.05 4.66
N ALA A 107 2.39 -8.70 5.94
CA ALA A 107 1.99 -9.63 7.00
C ALA A 107 0.50 -10.02 6.95
N THR A 108 -0.30 -9.43 6.04
CA THR A 108 -1.73 -9.73 5.85
C THR A 108 -2.06 -10.16 4.41
N PRO A 109 -1.49 -11.28 3.92
CA PRO A 109 -1.56 -11.66 2.51
C PRO A 109 -2.98 -12.00 2.03
N ASP A 110 -3.86 -12.54 2.88
CA ASP A 110 -5.23 -12.89 2.48
C ASP A 110 -6.04 -11.65 2.08
N ALA A 111 -5.93 -10.57 2.85
CA ALA A 111 -6.63 -9.32 2.58
C ALA A 111 -6.16 -8.66 1.27
N VAL A 112 -4.86 -8.73 0.99
CA VAL A 112 -4.29 -8.20 -0.26
C VAL A 112 -4.71 -9.06 -1.45
N ALA A 113 -4.63 -10.39 -1.33
CA ALA A 113 -5.08 -11.32 -2.36
C ALA A 113 -6.55 -11.09 -2.75
N ALA A 114 -7.45 -10.98 -1.78
CA ALA A 114 -8.86 -10.67 -2.02
C ALA A 114 -9.08 -9.32 -2.73
N SER A 115 -8.21 -8.34 -2.49
CA SER A 115 -8.29 -7.04 -3.17
C SER A 115 -7.81 -7.09 -4.62
N LEU A 116 -6.83 -7.96 -4.92
CA LEU A 116 -6.20 -8.12 -6.23
C LEU A 116 -6.89 -9.15 -7.13
N ASP A 117 -7.79 -9.98 -6.59
CA ASP A 117 -8.53 -10.99 -7.35
C ASP A 117 -9.26 -10.41 -8.58
N THR A 118 -9.76 -9.17 -8.48
CA THR A 118 -10.40 -8.44 -9.58
C THR A 118 -9.43 -7.96 -10.68
N VAL A 119 -8.11 -8.05 -10.46
CA VAL A 119 -7.05 -7.65 -11.39
C VAL A 119 -6.60 -8.86 -12.21
N GLY A 120 -6.52 -10.04 -11.60
CA GLY A 120 -6.12 -11.29 -12.23
C GLY A 120 -5.68 -12.32 -11.20
N ASN A 121 -5.19 -13.46 -11.69
CA ASN A 121 -4.75 -14.55 -10.83
C ASN A 121 -3.61 -14.10 -9.91
N VAL A 122 -3.79 -14.37 -8.62
CA VAL A 122 -2.84 -14.05 -7.56
C VAL A 122 -2.05 -15.28 -7.15
N SER A 123 -0.77 -15.09 -6.84
CA SER A 123 0.08 -16.09 -6.20
C SER A 123 0.79 -15.49 -4.99
N ARG A 124 1.46 -16.33 -4.20
CA ARG A 124 2.28 -15.89 -3.07
C ARG A 124 3.72 -16.30 -3.30
N ARG A 125 4.64 -15.44 -2.91
CA ARG A 125 6.07 -15.70 -2.99
C ARG A 125 6.80 -14.84 -1.96
N ASP A 126 7.72 -15.44 -1.25
CA ASP A 126 8.75 -14.72 -0.51
C ASP A 126 9.91 -14.40 -1.47
N PHE A 127 10.38 -13.15 -1.48
CA PHE A 127 11.41 -12.69 -2.41
C PHE A 127 12.78 -12.50 -1.74
N ASP A 128 12.82 -12.31 -0.43
CA ASP A 128 14.01 -12.02 0.35
C ASP A 128 14.23 -12.97 1.54
N ASP A 129 13.40 -14.02 1.63
CA ASP A 129 13.50 -15.10 2.62
C ASP A 129 13.38 -14.58 4.07
N ASP A 130 12.67 -13.46 4.27
CA ASP A 130 12.44 -12.85 5.59
C ASP A 130 11.20 -13.41 6.31
N GLY A 131 10.45 -14.29 5.65
CA GLY A 131 9.23 -14.91 6.16
C GLY A 131 7.96 -14.09 5.94
N VAL A 132 8.04 -12.90 5.34
CA VAL A 132 6.91 -12.05 4.98
C VAL A 132 6.57 -12.24 3.49
N PRO A 133 5.45 -12.89 3.16
CA PRO A 133 5.15 -13.17 1.76
C PRO A 133 4.72 -11.91 1.01
N SER A 134 5.05 -11.89 -0.29
CA SER A 134 4.43 -11.01 -1.27
C SER A 134 3.26 -11.68 -1.97
N VAL A 135 2.15 -10.96 -2.12
CA VAL A 135 1.07 -11.31 -3.04
C VAL A 135 1.41 -10.76 -4.43
N VAL A 136 1.47 -11.64 -5.42
CA VAL A 136 1.86 -11.31 -6.79
C VAL A 136 0.67 -11.42 -7.71
N VAL A 137 0.41 -10.40 -8.52
CA VAL A 137 -0.58 -10.43 -9.60
C VAL A 137 0.06 -10.09 -10.93
N GLY A 138 -0.22 -10.91 -11.95
CA GLY A 138 0.28 -10.75 -13.31
C GLY A 138 -0.72 -10.09 -14.25
N VAL A 139 -0.23 -9.26 -15.17
CA VAL A 139 -0.97 -8.75 -16.32
C VAL A 139 -0.12 -8.81 -17.58
N THR A 140 -0.75 -9.05 -18.72
CA THR A 140 -0.11 -9.07 -20.04
C THR A 140 -0.76 -8.04 -20.94
N ASP A 141 0.00 -7.57 -21.93
CA ASP A 141 -0.44 -6.59 -22.92
C ASP A 141 -1.06 -5.33 -22.28
N ARG A 142 -0.34 -4.75 -21.32
CA ARG A 142 -0.74 -3.50 -20.64
C ARG A 142 0.40 -2.53 -20.50
N ARG A 143 0.11 -1.24 -20.68
CA ARG A 143 0.96 -0.16 -20.17
C ARG A 143 0.83 -0.08 -18.65
N VAL A 144 1.86 0.35 -17.95
CA VAL A 144 1.76 0.60 -16.51
C VAL A 144 1.85 2.10 -16.22
N VAL A 145 0.87 2.61 -15.48
CA VAL A 145 0.92 3.94 -14.87
C VAL A 145 1.14 3.76 -13.37
N PHE A 146 2.37 4.02 -12.93
CA PHE A 146 2.77 3.87 -11.54
C PHE A 146 2.74 5.24 -10.85
N VAL A 147 1.87 5.41 -9.86
CA VAL A 147 1.65 6.67 -9.14
C VAL A 147 2.11 6.50 -7.71
N VAL A 148 3.07 7.34 -7.28
CA VAL A 148 3.47 7.44 -5.89
C VAL A 148 2.81 8.68 -5.29
N HIS A 149 2.06 8.47 -4.21
CA HIS A 149 1.54 9.51 -3.34
C HIS A 149 2.50 9.65 -2.16
N SER A 150 3.33 10.70 -2.14
CA SER A 150 4.25 10.96 -1.04
C SER A 150 3.56 11.86 -0.03
N LEU A 151 3.27 11.30 1.15
CA LEU A 151 2.60 11.98 2.24
C LEU A 151 3.62 12.53 3.23
N ARG A 152 3.54 13.83 3.50
CA ARG A 152 4.17 14.47 4.66
C ARG A 152 3.08 14.69 5.69
N LEU A 153 3.23 14.09 6.85
CA LEU A 153 2.28 14.20 7.95
C LEU A 153 2.86 15.07 9.07
N GLU A 154 2.06 15.98 9.60
CA GLU A 154 2.40 16.81 10.73
C GLU A 154 1.25 16.75 11.74
N VAL A 155 1.59 16.59 13.03
CA VAL A 155 0.64 16.83 14.11
C VAL A 155 0.56 18.34 14.30
N VAL A 156 -0.64 18.89 14.28
CA VAL A 156 -0.85 20.32 14.50
C VAL A 156 -1.67 20.50 15.78
N THR A 157 -1.19 21.39 16.65
CA THR A 157 -1.86 21.84 17.87
C THR A 157 -2.78 23.00 17.56
#